data_AF-A0A2G8K3U5-F1
#
_entry.id   AF-A0A2G8K3U5-F1
#
_cell.length_a   1.000
_cell.length_b   1.000
_cell.length_c   1.000
_cell.angle_alpha   90.00
_cell.angle_beta   90.00
_cell.angle_gamma   90.00
#
_symmetry.space_group_name_H-M   'P 1'
#
loop_
_entity.id
_entity.type
_entity.pdbx_description
1 polymer ?
#
loop_
_entity_poly.entity_id
_entity_poly.type
_entity_poly.pdbx_seq_one_letter_code
_entity_poly.pdbx_strand_id
1 'polypeptide(L)'
;MKNGKSPGSDGLPREFYRTFWAIIGPDIRAVFEDAFQNGLLNQSQRLGMITLLPKSGDPLDPRNKRPITLLNVDYKLLAKALCNRLALAMPHLVGDLQTCAVKGHCIQQNLWLMRDLTDFVIERDLPCALVSLDQQKAFDMVDRGFLMNVLETFQLHPNFRKWISVLYEESFSSVIVNGFCSEVFNVERGVRQGCPLSPLLYVLFSESLSRLLERDSRLVPFVVPGGAKVKCAQYADDVTCVVSRRFIYF
;
A
#
# COMPACT_ATOMS: atom_id res chain seq x y z
N MET A 1 -0.37 -6.09 15.88
CA MET A 1 -1.20 -4.87 15.87
C MET A 1 -0.80 -3.98 17.05
N LYS A 2 -1.13 -2.68 17.07
CA LYS A 2 -0.84 -1.75 18.19
C LYS A 2 -2.04 -1.68 19.17
N ASN A 3 -1.79 -1.37 20.45
CA ASN A 3 -2.83 -1.28 21.49
C ASN A 3 -3.57 0.05 21.36
N GLY A 4 -4.77 0.14 21.94
CA GLY A 4 -5.55 1.39 22.01
C GLY A 4 -5.95 1.90 20.63
N LYS A 5 -6.24 1.00 19.69
CA LYS A 5 -6.73 1.34 18.35
C LYS A 5 -8.22 1.06 18.27
N SER A 6 -8.95 1.93 17.57
CA SER A 6 -10.39 1.79 17.39
C SER A 6 -10.73 0.48 16.66
N PRO A 7 -11.74 -0.26 17.14
CA PRO A 7 -12.27 -1.44 16.48
C PRO A 7 -13.06 -1.06 15.22
N GLY A 8 -13.60 -2.06 14.52
CA GLY A 8 -14.55 -1.85 13.44
C GLY A 8 -15.96 -1.68 13.97
N SER A 9 -16.94 -2.09 13.16
CA SER A 9 -18.37 -1.97 13.49
C SER A 9 -18.81 -2.89 14.64
N ASP A 10 -18.06 -3.96 14.92
CA ASP A 10 -18.33 -4.91 15.99
C ASP A 10 -18.00 -4.39 17.40
N GLY A 11 -17.23 -3.30 17.50
CA GLY A 11 -16.77 -2.76 18.77
C GLY A 11 -15.71 -3.61 19.49
N LEU A 12 -15.21 -4.69 18.89
CA LEU A 12 -14.27 -5.62 19.54
C LEU A 12 -12.81 -5.21 19.31
N PRO A 13 -12.10 -4.69 20.33
CA PRO A 13 -10.73 -4.23 20.17
C PRO A 13 -9.73 -5.40 20.15
N ARG A 14 -8.48 -5.14 19.77
CA ARG A 14 -7.42 -6.17 19.76
C ARG A 14 -7.26 -6.85 21.13
N GLU A 15 -7.47 -6.08 22.18
CA GLU A 15 -7.31 -6.47 23.56
C GLU A 15 -8.29 -7.59 23.91
N PHE A 16 -9.53 -7.54 23.40
CA PHE A 16 -10.51 -8.62 23.52
C PHE A 16 -9.96 -9.93 22.96
N TYR A 17 -9.52 -9.92 21.69
CA TYR A 17 -9.00 -11.12 21.04
C TYR A 17 -7.76 -11.66 21.74
N ARG A 18 -6.88 -10.79 22.24
CA ARG A 18 -5.69 -11.21 22.97
C ARG A 18 -6.04 -11.88 24.30
N THR A 19 -7.00 -11.34 25.05
CA THR A 19 -7.42 -11.89 26.35
C THR A 19 -8.13 -13.22 26.18
N PHE A 20 -9.02 -13.35 25.18
CA PHE A 20 -9.87 -14.52 25.01
C PHE A 20 -9.38 -15.50 23.92
N TRP A 21 -8.16 -15.34 23.42
CA TRP A 21 -7.63 -16.13 22.29
C TRP A 21 -7.72 -17.64 22.51
N ALA A 22 -7.44 -18.11 23.74
CA ALA A 22 -7.51 -19.53 24.07
C ALA A 22 -8.92 -20.12 23.91
N ILE A 23 -9.96 -19.28 23.99
CA ILE A 23 -11.36 -19.68 23.86
C ILE A 23 -11.81 -19.52 22.40
N ILE A 24 -11.63 -18.34 21.80
CA ILE A 24 -12.19 -18.01 20.48
C ILE A 24 -11.27 -18.35 19.29
N GLY A 25 -9.99 -18.61 19.55
CA GLY A 25 -8.99 -18.86 18.51
C GLY A 25 -9.32 -20.03 17.57
N PRO A 26 -9.79 -21.19 18.08
CA PRO A 26 -10.25 -22.29 17.25
C PRO A 26 -11.39 -21.91 16.30
N ASP A 27 -12.36 -21.13 16.79
CA ASP A 27 -13.51 -20.68 15.99
C ASP A 27 -13.08 -19.69 14.91
N ILE A 28 -12.22 -18.72 15.25
CA ILE A 28 -11.67 -17.77 14.28
C ILE A 28 -10.91 -18.50 13.16
N ARG A 29 -10.16 -19.55 13.51
CA ARG A 29 -9.48 -20.39 12.51
C ARG A 29 -10.49 -21.12 11.61
N ALA A 30 -11.56 -21.68 12.19
CA ALA A 30 -12.60 -22.36 11.42
C ALA A 30 -13.30 -21.39 10.45
N VAL A 31 -13.59 -20.16 10.89
CA VAL A 31 -14.15 -19.09 10.04
C VAL A 31 -13.21 -18.74 8.88
N PHE A 32 -11.90 -18.67 9.13
CA PHE A 32 -10.95 -18.41 8.05
C PHE A 32 -10.88 -19.58 7.06
N GLU A 33 -10.87 -20.82 7.54
CA GLU A 33 -10.88 -22.00 6.66
C GLU A 33 -12.12 -22.00 5.76
N ASP A 34 -13.30 -21.77 6.33
CA ASP A 34 -14.56 -21.66 5.59
C ASP A 34 -14.51 -20.54 4.55
N ALA A 35 -14.04 -19.35 4.94
CA ALA A 35 -13.89 -18.23 4.02
C ALA A 35 -12.92 -18.53 2.87
N PHE A 36 -11.86 -19.28 3.12
CA PHE A 36 -10.94 -19.70 2.06
C PHE A 36 -11.59 -20.71 1.12
N GLN A 37 -12.32 -21.70 1.64
CA GLN A 37 -12.97 -22.72 0.83
C GLN A 37 -14.05 -22.10 -0.05
N ASN A 38 -14.93 -21.29 0.54
CA ASN A 38 -16.06 -20.65 -0.12
C ASN A 38 -15.67 -19.41 -0.95
N GLY A 39 -14.48 -18.85 -0.72
CA GLY A 39 -14.00 -17.68 -1.45
C GLY A 39 -14.56 -16.35 -0.94
N LEU A 40 -15.24 -16.33 0.21
CA LEU A 40 -15.98 -15.17 0.70
C LEU A 40 -15.87 -15.01 2.21
N LEU A 41 -15.59 -13.79 2.67
CA LEU A 41 -15.62 -13.46 4.08
C LEU A 41 -17.06 -13.27 4.59
N ASN A 42 -17.24 -13.41 5.91
CA ASN A 42 -18.53 -13.13 6.53
C ASN A 42 -18.93 -11.65 6.33
N GLN A 43 -20.23 -11.36 6.44
CA GLN A 43 -20.76 -10.02 6.17
C GLN A 43 -20.09 -8.94 7.04
N SER A 44 -19.82 -9.22 8.31
CA SER A 44 -19.19 -8.26 9.23
C SER A 44 -17.74 -7.93 8.85
N GLN A 45 -16.98 -8.90 8.35
CA GLN A 45 -15.59 -8.77 7.90
C GLN A 45 -15.48 -8.02 6.55
N ARG A 46 -16.55 -8.09 5.74
CA ARG A 46 -16.64 -7.38 4.47
C ARG A 46 -17.02 -5.91 4.63
N LEU A 47 -17.59 -5.51 5.77
CA LEU A 47 -17.94 -4.12 6.07
C LEU A 47 -16.71 -3.31 6.52
N GLY A 48 -16.47 -2.18 5.86
CA GLY A 48 -15.56 -1.14 6.32
C GLY A 48 -16.30 0.13 6.74
N MET A 49 -16.04 0.63 7.95
CA MET A 49 -16.59 1.91 8.39
C MET A 49 -15.59 3.03 8.09
N ILE A 50 -15.90 3.91 7.14
CA ILE A 50 -15.02 5.00 6.74
C ILE A 50 -15.25 6.19 7.66
N THR A 51 -14.20 6.59 8.38
CA THR A 51 -14.18 7.85 9.14
C THR A 51 -13.26 8.86 8.44
N LEU A 52 -13.53 10.14 8.61
CA LEU A 52 -12.79 11.23 8.00
C LEU A 52 -11.90 11.90 9.05
N LEU A 53 -10.58 11.75 8.91
CA LEU A 53 -9.63 12.51 9.73
C LEU A 53 -9.35 13.88 9.09
N PRO A 54 -9.23 14.95 9.89
CA PRO A 54 -8.86 16.25 9.37
C PRO A 54 -7.40 16.23 8.86
N LYS A 55 -7.15 16.87 7.72
CA LYS A 55 -5.83 17.32 7.28
C LYS A 55 -5.71 18.82 7.54
N SER A 56 -4.49 19.35 7.39
CA SER A 56 -4.24 20.79 7.36
C SER A 56 -5.01 21.47 6.22
N GLY A 57 -5.50 22.68 6.47
CA GLY A 57 -6.32 23.46 5.54
C GLY A 57 -7.71 23.74 6.08
N ASP A 58 -8.61 24.21 5.21
CA ASP A 58 -10.01 24.45 5.56
C ASP A 58 -10.72 23.12 5.91
N PRO A 59 -11.26 22.96 7.13
CA PRO A 59 -11.97 21.73 7.55
C PRO A 59 -13.31 21.51 6.82
N LEU A 60 -13.85 22.52 6.16
CA LEU A 60 -15.07 22.40 5.35
C LEU A 60 -14.80 21.80 3.97
N ASP A 61 -13.55 21.87 3.48
CA ASP A 61 -13.16 21.26 2.21
C ASP A 61 -13.00 19.73 2.36
N PRO A 62 -13.80 18.90 1.66
CA PRO A 62 -13.66 17.45 1.70
C PRO A 62 -12.29 16.94 1.24
N ARG A 63 -11.55 17.71 0.42
CA ARG A 63 -10.19 17.37 -0.03
C ARG A 63 -9.18 17.41 1.12
N ASN A 64 -9.46 18.22 2.15
CA ASN A 64 -8.67 18.31 3.38
C ASN A 64 -9.12 17.27 4.41
N LYS A 65 -9.79 16.20 3.99
CA LYS A 65 -10.14 15.06 4.85
C LYS A 65 -9.46 13.79 4.34
N ARG A 66 -8.92 13.00 5.27
CA ARG A 66 -8.33 11.70 4.98
C ARG A 66 -9.31 10.60 5.37
N PRO A 67 -9.83 9.83 4.42
CA PRO A 67 -10.64 8.66 4.76
C PRO A 67 -9.77 7.58 5.40
N ILE A 68 -10.23 7.03 6.51
CA ILE A 68 -9.67 5.83 7.13
C ILE A 68 -10.78 4.82 7.30
N THR A 69 -10.56 3.60 6.83
CA THR A 69 -11.47 2.48 7.00
C THR A 69 -11.18 1.78 8.33
N LEU A 70 -12.13 1.89 9.25
CA LEU A 70 -12.20 1.07 10.45
C LEU A 70 -12.72 -0.32 10.07
N LEU A 71 -11.85 -1.31 10.24
CA LEU A 71 -12.13 -2.72 9.95
C LEU A 71 -12.16 -3.52 11.24
N ASN A 72 -13.02 -4.53 11.29
CA ASN A 72 -13.10 -5.47 12.40
C ASN A 72 -11.74 -6.14 12.65
N VAL A 73 -11.49 -6.49 13.90
CA VAL A 73 -10.17 -6.99 14.29
C VAL A 73 -9.95 -8.41 13.78
N ASP A 74 -10.99 -9.23 13.68
CA ASP A 74 -10.94 -10.55 13.06
C ASP A 74 -10.47 -10.50 11.58
N TYR A 75 -11.00 -9.57 10.78
CA TYR A 75 -10.48 -9.27 9.44
C TYR A 75 -8.99 -8.88 9.51
N LYS A 76 -8.64 -7.97 10.44
CA LYS A 76 -7.26 -7.49 10.60
C LYS A 76 -6.31 -8.60 11.04
N LEU A 77 -6.77 -9.63 11.77
CA LEU A 77 -5.96 -10.79 12.12
C LEU A 77 -5.53 -11.56 10.87
N LEU A 78 -6.47 -11.89 9.99
CA LEU A 78 -6.20 -12.54 8.71
C LEU A 78 -5.27 -11.69 7.84
N ALA A 79 -5.64 -10.42 7.62
CA ALA A 79 -4.84 -9.50 6.83
C ALA A 79 -3.43 -9.31 7.41
N LYS A 80 -3.28 -9.31 8.75
CA LYS A 80 -1.97 -9.20 9.39
C LYS A 80 -1.13 -10.47 9.23
N ALA A 81 -1.74 -11.65 9.27
CA ALA A 81 -1.04 -12.91 9.00
C ALA A 81 -0.49 -12.94 7.57
N LEU A 82 -1.30 -12.53 6.58
CA LEU A 82 -0.89 -12.40 5.18
C LEU A 82 0.20 -11.34 5.00
N CYS A 83 0.04 -10.18 5.65
CA CYS A 83 1.04 -9.09 5.65
C CYS A 83 2.39 -9.58 6.17
N ASN A 84 2.41 -10.32 7.29
CA ASN A 84 3.65 -10.84 7.87
C ASN A 84 4.33 -11.84 6.92
N ARG A 85 3.55 -12.68 6.23
CA ARG A 85 4.09 -13.62 5.23
C ARG A 85 4.67 -12.89 4.02
N LEU A 86 3.93 -11.91 3.48
CA LEU A 86 4.38 -11.14 2.31
C LEU A 86 5.63 -10.30 2.64
N ALA A 87 5.69 -9.71 3.84
CA ALA A 87 6.82 -8.92 4.30
C ALA A 87 8.17 -9.66 4.24
N LEU A 88 8.17 -10.99 4.36
CA LEU A 88 9.37 -11.81 4.23
C LEU A 88 9.86 -11.88 2.78
N ALA A 89 8.95 -11.81 1.80
CA ALA A 89 9.28 -11.85 0.38
C ALA A 89 9.61 -10.47 -0.18
N MET A 90 9.11 -9.39 0.43
CA MET A 90 9.27 -8.01 -0.09
C MET A 90 10.70 -7.66 -0.53
N PRO A 91 11.77 -7.91 0.25
CA PRO A 91 13.14 -7.55 -0.16
C PRO A 91 13.64 -8.23 -1.45
N HIS A 92 12.99 -9.31 -1.89
CA HIS A 92 13.31 -10.02 -3.12
C HIS A 92 12.39 -9.64 -4.30
N LEU A 93 11.28 -8.95 -4.01
CA LEU A 93 10.28 -8.60 -5.02
C LEU A 93 10.48 -7.17 -5.54
N VAL A 94 10.87 -6.24 -4.66
CA VAL A 94 10.95 -4.81 -4.97
C VAL A 94 12.40 -4.34 -5.05
N GLY A 95 12.67 -3.38 -5.94
CA GLY A 95 13.99 -2.79 -6.07
C GLY A 95 14.40 -1.92 -4.88
N ASP A 96 15.72 -1.68 -4.77
CA ASP A 96 16.34 -0.91 -3.68
C ASP A 96 15.83 0.54 -3.58
N LEU A 97 15.35 1.10 -4.70
CA LEU A 97 14.86 2.46 -4.78
C LEU A 97 13.37 2.62 -4.39
N GLN A 98 12.72 1.53 -3.96
CA GLN A 98 11.43 1.56 -3.28
C GLN A 98 11.63 1.35 -1.78
N THR A 99 11.64 2.43 -1.02
CA THR A 99 12.02 2.40 0.41
C THR A 99 10.84 2.38 1.37
N CYS A 100 9.59 2.39 0.86
CA CYS A 100 8.41 2.33 1.71
C CYS A 100 7.96 0.90 2.03
N ALA A 101 7.65 0.64 3.30
CA ALA A 101 7.09 -0.61 3.81
C ALA A 101 7.93 -1.89 3.56
N VAL A 102 9.18 -1.76 3.11
CA VAL A 102 10.15 -2.86 2.99
C VAL A 102 10.99 -2.92 4.26
N LYS A 103 11.12 -4.11 4.85
CA LYS A 103 11.94 -4.29 6.06
C LYS A 103 13.41 -4.00 5.74
N GLY A 104 14.02 -3.11 6.53
CA GLY A 104 15.41 -2.69 6.34
C GLY A 104 15.56 -1.42 5.52
N HIS A 105 14.49 -0.94 4.87
CA HIS A 105 14.47 0.35 4.19
C HIS A 105 13.96 1.46 5.11
N CYS A 106 14.39 2.68 4.82
CA CYS A 106 14.06 3.88 5.59
C CYS A 106 13.86 5.07 4.67
N ILE A 107 12.92 5.96 4.99
CA ILE A 107 12.64 7.16 4.19
C ILE A 107 13.89 8.04 4.02
N GLN A 108 14.78 8.04 5.02
CA GLN A 108 16.05 8.75 4.99
C GLN A 108 16.95 8.31 3.81
N GLN A 109 16.86 7.07 3.34
CA GLN A 109 17.69 6.60 2.23
C GLN A 109 17.34 7.32 0.93
N ASN A 110 16.05 7.48 0.60
CA ASN A 110 15.65 8.29 -0.55
C ASN A 110 16.05 9.75 -0.36
N LEU A 111 15.88 10.30 0.84
CA LEU A 111 16.25 11.70 1.12
C LEU A 111 17.76 11.94 0.91
N TRP A 112 18.62 11.06 1.45
CA TRP A 112 20.06 11.14 1.27
C TRP A 112 20.45 11.01 -0.19
N LEU A 113 19.87 10.03 -0.91
CA LEU A 113 20.10 9.87 -2.34
C LEU A 113 19.78 11.14 -3.11
N MET A 114 18.61 11.74 -2.86
CA MET A 114 18.17 12.95 -3.57
C MET A 114 19.02 14.17 -3.21
N ARG A 115 19.41 14.32 -1.94
CA ARG A 115 20.32 15.39 -1.49
C ARG A 115 21.68 15.25 -2.17
N ASP A 116 22.32 14.08 -2.04
CA ASP A 116 23.68 13.85 -2.53
C ASP A 116 23.74 13.96 -4.06
N LEU A 117 22.68 13.52 -4.75
CA LEU A 117 22.54 13.70 -6.19
C LEU A 117 22.41 15.17 -6.57
N THR A 118 21.63 15.94 -5.82
CA THR A 118 21.45 17.39 -6.07
C THR A 118 22.76 18.14 -5.85
N ASP A 119 23.45 17.88 -4.74
CA ASP A 119 24.75 18.50 -4.43
C ASP A 119 25.78 18.18 -5.51
N PHE A 120 25.86 16.92 -5.93
CA PHE A 120 26.77 16.49 -7.00
C PHE A 120 26.46 17.14 -8.35
N VAL A 121 25.19 17.23 -8.72
CA VAL A 121 24.75 17.90 -9.96
C VAL A 121 25.14 19.37 -9.94
N ILE A 122 24.94 20.06 -8.82
CA ILE A 122 25.26 21.49 -8.67
C ILE A 122 26.77 21.71 -8.69
N GLU A 123 27.54 20.92 -7.94
CA GLU A 123 29.01 21.04 -7.87
C GLU A 123 29.66 20.82 -9.25
N ARG A 124 29.10 19.92 -10.06
CA ARG A 124 29.66 19.52 -11.36
C ARG A 124 29.00 20.19 -12.56
N ASP A 125 28.04 21.09 -12.34
CA ASP A 125 27.26 21.76 -13.39
C ASP A 125 26.69 20.78 -14.43
N LEU A 126 26.10 19.68 -13.94
CA LEU A 126 25.58 18.62 -14.80
C LEU A 126 24.13 18.91 -15.21
N PRO A 127 23.75 18.64 -16.48
CA PRO A 127 22.37 18.79 -16.91
C PRO A 127 21.50 17.71 -16.28
N CYS A 128 20.66 18.11 -15.33
CA CYS A 128 19.75 17.22 -14.61
C CYS A 128 18.40 17.91 -14.36
N ALA A 129 17.33 17.13 -14.47
CA ALA A 129 16.00 17.53 -14.05
C ALA A 129 15.43 16.48 -13.09
N LEU A 130 14.82 16.95 -12.00
CA LEU A 130 14.02 16.12 -11.11
C LEU A 130 12.55 16.27 -11.49
N VAL A 131 11.89 15.14 -11.74
CA VAL A 131 10.47 15.10 -12.09
C VAL A 131 9.72 14.37 -10.99
N SER A 132 8.97 15.11 -10.19
CA SER A 132 8.12 14.55 -9.14
C SER A 132 6.73 14.24 -9.69
N LEU A 133 6.25 13.02 -9.50
CA LEU A 133 4.92 12.58 -9.91
C LEU A 133 4.05 12.40 -8.67
N ASP A 134 2.91 13.10 -8.65
CA ASP A 134 1.92 13.00 -7.58
C ASP A 134 0.76 12.09 -8.01
N GLN A 135 0.49 11.04 -7.23
CA GLN A 135 -0.56 10.08 -7.52
C GLN A 135 -1.84 10.42 -6.73
N GLN A 136 -2.83 10.96 -7.44
CA GLN A 136 -4.10 11.29 -6.81
C GLN A 136 -4.79 10.05 -6.22
N LYS A 137 -5.04 10.08 -4.91
CA LYS A 137 -5.78 9.04 -4.18
C LYS A 137 -5.21 7.63 -4.43
N ALA A 138 -3.88 7.52 -4.40
CA ALA A 138 -3.14 6.32 -4.76
C ALA A 138 -3.72 4.99 -4.26
N PHE A 139 -4.05 4.88 -2.98
CA PHE A 139 -4.64 3.66 -2.38
C PHE A 139 -6.06 3.37 -2.90
N ASP A 140 -6.86 4.40 -3.11
CA ASP A 140 -8.28 4.28 -3.49
C ASP A 140 -8.43 4.00 -5.00
N MET A 141 -7.41 4.33 -5.79
CA MET A 141 -7.40 4.19 -7.26
C MET A 141 -6.78 2.89 -7.75
N VAL A 142 -6.30 2.01 -6.86
CA VAL A 142 -5.75 0.70 -7.24
C VAL A 142 -6.81 -0.13 -7.97
N ASP A 143 -6.55 -0.46 -9.24
CA ASP A 143 -7.37 -1.44 -9.95
C ASP A 143 -7.08 -2.85 -9.43
N ARG A 144 -8.13 -3.55 -8.98
CA ARG A 144 -7.98 -4.87 -8.34
C ARG A 144 -7.64 -5.97 -9.36
N GLY A 145 -8.11 -5.87 -10.60
CA GLY A 145 -7.78 -6.82 -11.66
C GLY A 145 -6.29 -6.74 -12.03
N PHE A 146 -5.80 -5.52 -12.25
CA PHE A 146 -4.40 -5.26 -12.47
C PHE A 146 -3.54 -5.68 -11.27
N LEU A 147 -3.97 -5.39 -10.03
CA LEU A 147 -3.28 -5.88 -8.84
C LEU A 147 -3.13 -7.41 -8.86
N MET A 148 -4.18 -8.16 -9.22
CA MET A 148 -4.08 -9.62 -9.33
C MET A 148 -3.08 -10.08 -10.40
N ASN A 149 -3.06 -9.41 -11.56
CA ASN A 149 -2.07 -9.68 -12.62
C ASN A 149 -0.63 -9.38 -12.15
N VAL A 150 -0.46 -8.31 -11.36
CA VAL A 150 0.83 -7.96 -10.75
C VAL A 150 1.27 -9.07 -9.80
N LEU A 151 0.41 -9.51 -8.88
CA LEU A 151 0.72 -10.59 -7.93
C LEU A 151 1.07 -11.91 -8.65
N GLU A 152 0.41 -12.19 -9.77
CA GLU A 152 0.73 -13.32 -10.65
C GLU A 152 2.10 -13.18 -11.32
N THR A 153 2.39 -11.99 -11.85
CA THR A 153 3.67 -11.68 -12.50
C THR A 153 4.84 -11.80 -11.52
N PHE A 154 4.63 -11.43 -10.26
CA PHE A 154 5.57 -11.63 -9.16
C PHE A 154 5.64 -13.09 -8.66
N GLN A 155 4.90 -14.01 -9.31
CA GLN A 155 4.89 -15.45 -9.02
C GLN A 155 4.47 -15.77 -7.58
N LEU A 156 3.61 -14.95 -6.98
CA LEU A 156 3.05 -15.27 -5.67
C LEU A 156 2.15 -16.50 -5.78
N HIS A 157 2.30 -17.40 -4.81
CA HIS A 157 1.62 -18.68 -4.80
C HIS A 157 0.10 -18.52 -5.01
N PRO A 158 -0.57 -19.38 -5.81
CA PRO A 158 -2.00 -19.27 -6.10
C PRO A 158 -2.88 -19.15 -4.86
N ASN A 159 -2.59 -19.92 -3.79
CA ASN A 159 -3.32 -19.80 -2.52
C ASN A 159 -3.18 -18.42 -1.86
N PHE A 160 -2.00 -17.77 -1.96
CA PHE A 160 -1.83 -16.42 -1.44
C PHE A 160 -2.67 -15.43 -2.25
N ARG A 161 -2.64 -15.54 -3.58
CA ARG A 161 -3.48 -14.74 -4.48
C ARG A 161 -4.98 -14.93 -4.19
N LYS A 162 -5.43 -16.18 -3.99
CA LYS A 162 -6.80 -16.49 -3.57
C LYS A 162 -7.18 -15.79 -2.27
N TRP A 163 -6.31 -15.78 -1.27
CA TRP A 163 -6.54 -15.01 -0.04
C TRP A 163 -6.72 -13.51 -0.30
N ILE A 164 -5.94 -12.93 -1.23
CA ILE A 164 -6.12 -11.53 -1.61
C ILE A 164 -7.51 -11.32 -2.23
N SER A 165 -7.93 -12.18 -3.15
CA SER A 165 -9.29 -12.13 -3.72
C SER A 165 -10.35 -12.18 -2.63
N VAL A 166 -10.27 -13.14 -1.70
CA VAL A 166 -11.21 -13.29 -0.57
C VAL A 166 -11.33 -12.02 0.29
N LEU A 167 -10.23 -11.30 0.53
CA LEU A 167 -10.24 -10.07 1.33
C LEU A 167 -11.02 -8.91 0.68
N TYR A 168 -11.16 -8.94 -0.64
CA TYR A 168 -11.76 -7.87 -1.45
C TYR A 168 -13.09 -8.28 -2.09
N GLU A 169 -13.39 -9.57 -2.13
CA GLU A 169 -14.61 -10.13 -2.70
C GLU A 169 -15.86 -9.54 -2.02
N GLU A 170 -16.75 -8.98 -2.84
CA GLU A 170 -17.96 -8.29 -2.41
C GLU A 170 -17.76 -7.37 -1.19
N SER A 171 -16.64 -6.64 -1.16
CA SER A 171 -16.36 -5.68 -0.10
C SER A 171 -17.28 -4.47 -0.18
N PHE A 172 -17.80 -4.01 0.96
CA PHE A 172 -18.64 -2.81 1.03
C PHE A 172 -18.22 -1.90 2.17
N SER A 173 -18.69 -0.65 2.14
CA SER A 173 -18.35 0.35 3.15
C SER A 173 -19.52 1.28 3.43
N SER A 174 -19.49 1.92 4.60
CA SER A 174 -20.38 3.02 5.00
C SER A 174 -19.55 4.15 5.58
N VAL A 175 -19.93 5.40 5.31
CA VAL A 175 -19.24 6.57 5.85
C VAL A 175 -19.88 6.97 7.17
N ILE A 176 -19.05 7.15 8.20
CA ILE A 176 -19.46 7.70 9.50
C ILE A 176 -19.18 9.20 9.54
N VAL A 177 -20.22 10.00 9.73
CA VAL A 177 -20.13 11.44 9.97
C VAL A 177 -20.90 11.78 11.24
N ASN A 178 -20.22 12.37 12.22
CA ASN A 178 -20.82 12.79 13.50
C ASN A 178 -21.63 11.70 14.21
N GLY A 179 -21.19 10.44 14.12
CA GLY A 179 -21.86 9.28 14.73
C GLY A 179 -22.97 8.65 13.88
N PHE A 180 -23.34 9.26 12.75
CA PHE A 180 -24.33 8.73 11.82
C PHE A 180 -23.65 8.00 10.67
N CYS A 181 -24.22 6.86 10.27
CA CYS A 181 -23.74 6.06 9.16
C CYS A 181 -24.52 6.40 7.90
N SER A 182 -23.83 6.52 6.76
CA SER A 182 -24.47 6.58 5.45
C SER A 182 -25.06 5.22 5.07
N GLU A 183 -25.81 5.19 3.98
CA GLU A 183 -26.10 3.93 3.27
C GLU A 183 -24.80 3.19 2.92
N VAL A 184 -24.91 1.87 2.86
CA VAL A 184 -23.81 0.98 2.50
C VAL A 184 -23.65 0.98 0.99
N PHE A 185 -22.41 1.04 0.52
CA PHE A 185 -22.07 0.97 -0.90
C PHE A 185 -20.95 -0.02 -1.15
N ASN A 186 -20.94 -0.61 -2.34
CA ASN A 186 -19.91 -1.54 -2.77
C ASN A 186 -18.60 -0.80 -3.06
N VAL A 187 -17.49 -1.42 -2.67
CA VAL A 187 -16.14 -0.92 -2.95
C VAL A 187 -15.53 -1.77 -4.05
N GLU A 188 -15.51 -1.24 -5.27
CA GLU A 188 -15.08 -1.98 -6.47
C GLU A 188 -13.59 -1.87 -6.76
N ARG A 189 -12.95 -0.79 -6.28
CA ARG A 189 -11.53 -0.51 -6.50
C ARG A 189 -10.83 -0.11 -5.22
N GLY A 190 -9.52 0.02 -5.30
CA GLY A 190 -8.68 0.45 -4.21
C GLY A 190 -8.36 -0.67 -3.21
N VAL A 191 -7.34 -0.38 -2.41
CA VAL A 191 -6.96 -1.15 -1.24
C VAL A 191 -7.36 -0.37 0.02
N ARG A 192 -7.89 -1.06 1.04
CA ARG A 192 -8.49 -0.41 2.21
C ARG A 192 -7.46 0.34 3.06
N GLN A 193 -7.60 1.65 3.23
CA GLN A 193 -6.74 2.45 4.13
C GLN A 193 -7.05 2.11 5.59
N GLY A 194 -6.11 1.44 6.28
CA GLY A 194 -6.32 0.91 7.63
C GLY A 194 -6.25 -0.62 7.72
N CYS A 195 -6.24 -1.30 6.57
CA CYS A 195 -5.85 -2.70 6.51
C CYS A 195 -4.31 -2.83 6.61
N PRO A 196 -3.78 -3.75 7.43
CA PRO A 196 -2.34 -3.92 7.60
C PRO A 196 -1.61 -4.42 6.35
N LEU A 197 -2.32 -5.08 5.43
CA LEU A 197 -1.76 -5.64 4.20
C LEU A 197 -1.70 -4.63 3.04
N SER A 198 -2.63 -3.67 3.00
CA SER A 198 -2.76 -2.70 1.90
C SER A 198 -1.46 -1.97 1.53
N PRO A 199 -0.59 -1.53 2.48
CA PRO A 199 0.66 -0.87 2.11
C PRO A 199 1.58 -1.75 1.26
N LEU A 200 1.70 -3.04 1.58
CA LEU A 200 2.56 -3.96 0.80
C LEU A 200 1.98 -4.25 -0.59
N LEU A 201 0.65 -4.40 -0.68
CA LEU A 201 -0.03 -4.58 -1.96
C LEU A 201 0.13 -3.36 -2.85
N TYR A 202 0.00 -2.15 -2.28
CA TYR A 202 0.21 -0.90 -3.00
C TYR A 202 1.67 -0.77 -3.48
N VAL A 203 2.64 -1.11 -2.63
CA VAL A 203 4.06 -1.10 -3.03
C VAL A 203 4.32 -2.04 -4.20
N LEU A 204 3.79 -3.27 -4.19
CA LEU A 204 3.92 -4.20 -5.33
C LEU A 204 3.22 -3.69 -6.58
N PHE A 205 2.05 -3.07 -6.43
CA PHE A 205 1.36 -2.42 -7.52
C PHE A 205 2.23 -1.32 -8.15
N SER A 206 2.76 -0.40 -7.33
CA SER A 206 3.61 0.72 -7.75
C SER A 206 4.95 0.26 -8.36
N GLU A 207 5.50 -0.87 -7.89
CA GLU A 207 6.72 -1.46 -8.42
C GLU A 207 6.64 -1.77 -9.92
N SER A 208 5.43 -1.99 -10.44
CA SER A 208 5.21 -2.15 -11.89
C SER A 208 5.65 -0.91 -12.68
N LEU A 209 5.42 0.29 -12.14
CA LEU A 209 5.89 1.55 -12.73
C LEU A 209 7.41 1.65 -12.66
N SER A 210 8.02 1.34 -11.51
CA SER A 210 9.49 1.32 -11.35
C SER A 210 10.15 0.46 -12.41
N ARG A 211 9.66 -0.79 -12.58
CA ARG A 211 10.20 -1.75 -13.55
C ARG A 211 9.98 -1.31 -15.00
N LEU A 212 8.87 -0.64 -15.29
CA LEU A 212 8.62 -0.08 -16.62
C LEU A 212 9.65 1.02 -16.94
N LEU A 213 9.85 1.97 -16.02
CA LEU A 213 10.82 3.06 -16.18
C LEU A 213 12.25 2.55 -16.25
N GLU A 214 12.57 1.50 -15.49
CA GLU A 214 13.87 0.84 -15.51
C GLU A 214 14.19 0.22 -16.87
N ARG A 215 13.21 -0.45 -17.49
CA ARG A 215 13.35 -1.10 -18.80
C ARG A 215 13.30 -0.13 -19.98
N ASP A 216 12.76 1.06 -19.80
CA ASP A 216 12.68 2.05 -20.88
C ASP A 216 14.07 2.58 -21.23
N SER A 217 14.55 2.24 -22.43
CA SER A 217 15.86 2.64 -22.95
C SER A 217 15.92 4.13 -23.31
N ARG A 218 14.77 4.80 -23.45
CA ARG A 218 14.71 6.25 -23.70
C ARG A 218 15.05 7.04 -22.44
N LEU A 219 14.84 6.44 -21.26
CA LEU A 219 15.23 7.00 -19.98
C LEU A 219 16.69 6.59 -19.68
N VAL A 220 17.61 7.54 -19.83
CA VAL A 220 19.01 7.35 -19.46
C VAL A 220 19.14 7.52 -17.95
N PRO A 221 19.69 6.52 -17.22
CA PRO A 221 19.90 6.66 -15.79
C PRO A 221 20.95 7.72 -15.49
N PHE A 222 20.71 8.49 -14.42
CA PHE A 222 21.75 9.30 -13.82
C PHE A 222 22.74 8.38 -13.10
N VAL A 223 24.04 8.57 -13.34
CA VAL A 223 25.09 7.78 -12.70
C VAL A 223 25.68 8.60 -11.55
N VAL A 224 25.45 8.16 -10.32
CA VAL A 224 26.00 8.83 -9.13
C VAL A 224 27.45 8.39 -8.88
N PRO A 225 28.24 9.17 -8.11
CA PRO A 225 29.55 8.72 -7.65
C PRO A 225 29.48 7.32 -7.03
N GLY A 226 30.39 6.43 -7.43
CA GLY A 226 30.34 5.00 -7.06
C GLY A 226 29.63 4.10 -8.08
N GLY A 227 29.04 4.66 -9.14
CA GLY A 227 28.57 3.91 -10.31
C GLY A 227 27.13 3.40 -10.24
N ALA A 228 26.40 3.70 -9.16
CA ALA A 228 24.99 3.37 -9.08
C ALA A 228 24.18 4.16 -10.10
N LYS A 229 23.17 3.51 -10.69
CA LYS A 229 22.31 4.05 -11.74
C LYS A 229 20.95 4.38 -11.16
N VAL A 230 20.52 5.63 -11.28
CA VAL A 230 19.26 6.12 -10.73
C VAL A 230 18.39 6.63 -11.86
N LYS A 231 17.22 6.02 -12.04
CA LYS A 231 16.16 6.55 -12.92
C LYS A 231 14.98 7.09 -12.14
N CYS A 232 14.58 6.36 -11.10
CA CYS A 232 13.37 6.60 -10.36
C CYS A 232 13.57 6.13 -8.91
N ALA A 233 13.25 6.99 -7.96
CA ALA A 233 13.12 6.65 -6.55
C ALA A 233 11.65 6.76 -6.14
N GLN A 234 11.18 5.84 -5.31
CA GLN A 234 9.81 5.80 -4.84
C GLN A 234 9.74 5.66 -3.32
N TYR A 235 8.77 6.35 -2.72
CA TYR A 235 8.35 6.12 -1.35
C TYR A 235 6.82 6.03 -1.32
N ALA A 236 6.30 4.81 -1.40
CA ALA A 236 4.88 4.57 -1.67
C ALA A 236 4.44 5.31 -2.94
N ASP A 237 3.55 6.30 -2.80
CA ASP A 237 2.92 7.06 -3.87
C ASP A 237 3.77 8.22 -4.38
N ASP A 238 4.72 8.69 -3.57
CA ASP A 238 5.70 9.71 -3.97
C ASP A 238 6.74 9.10 -4.90
N VAL A 239 6.73 9.53 -6.17
CA VAL A 239 7.67 9.07 -7.19
C VAL A 239 8.51 10.25 -7.65
N THR A 240 9.83 10.10 -7.64
CA THR A 240 10.75 11.08 -8.21
C THR A 240 11.67 10.45 -9.23
N CYS A 241 11.56 10.92 -10.47
CA CYS A 241 12.43 10.53 -11.56
C CYS A 241 13.59 11.50 -11.71
N VAL A 242 14.77 10.97 -12.02
CA VAL A 242 15.96 11.75 -12.35
C VAL A 242 16.21 11.60 -13.84
N VAL A 243 16.29 12.74 -14.55
CA VAL A 243 16.49 12.76 -16.00
C VAL A 243 17.72 13.60 -16.30
N SER A 244 18.69 13.02 -17.00
CA SER A 244 19.82 13.76 -17.57
C SER A 244 19.61 14.03 -19.05
N ARG A 245 20.06 15.19 -19.55
CA ARG A 245 19.92 15.54 -20.97
C ARG A 245 20.86 14.70 -21.84
N ARG A 246 20.32 14.00 -22.84
CA ARG A 246 21.03 13.71 -24.09
C ARG A 246 20.19 14.31 -25.21
N PHE A 247 20.62 15.44 -25.77
CA PHE A 247 20.20 15.76 -27.12
C PHE A 247 20.88 14.73 -28.02
N ILE A 248 20.11 13.75 -28.47
CA ILE A 248 20.45 13.04 -29.70
C ILE A 248 20.06 14.05 -30.78
N TYR A 249 21.04 14.82 -31.27
CA TYR A 249 20.90 15.46 -32.57
C TYR A 249 20.76 14.32 -33.58
N PHE A 250 19.59 14.23 -34.22
CA PHE A 250 19.43 13.46 -35.45
C PHE A 250 20.20 14.15 -36.58
#